data_AF-A0A9E5R438-F1
#
_entry.id   AF-A0A9E5R438-F1
#
_cell.length_a   1.000
_cell.length_b   1.000
_cell.length_c   1.000
_cell.angle_alpha   90.00
_cell.angle_beta   90.00
_cell.angle_gamma   90.00
#
_symmetry.space_group_name_H-M   'P 1'
#
loop_
_entity.id
_entity.type
_entity.pdbx_description
1 polymer ?
#
loop_
_entity_poly.entity_id
_entity_poly.type
_entity_poly.pdbx_seq_one_letter_code
_entity_poly.pdbx_strand_id
1 'polypeptide(L)'
;MQETLRGKDVVLVKGSSLARMERVVAALLANPERDLPLLSRQDAPEERLDASLLSPTRIEVDMQAIAHNVSRLKALVGSQVRLMAVVKGDAYGHGAVPVSTTAVLNGADWLGVASVEEAFALRQAGITAPLLVMGYTPPALARQVILQDITISLYDLASAKTFDRVAAEVEREVKAHVRVDLGLSGLGLLPDEVSAFFRGVLRLERLRITGLYFHMSSVLPDMEACRAIWVASRRW
;
A
#
# COMPACT_ATOMS: atom_id res chain seq x y z
N MET A 1 27.60 30.55 33.05
CA MET A 1 26.42 30.94 33.84
C MET A 1 25.77 29.64 34.27
N GLN A 2 25.85 29.26 35.55
CA GLN A 2 25.32 27.97 36.02
C GLN A 2 23.79 28.04 36.06
N GLU A 3 23.13 27.25 35.22
CA GLU A 3 21.68 27.16 35.24
C GLU A 3 21.21 26.20 36.34
N THR A 4 20.63 26.74 37.40
CA THR A 4 20.04 25.97 38.49
C THR A 4 18.73 25.32 38.05
N LEU A 5 18.49 24.07 38.45
CA LEU A 5 17.20 23.39 38.23
C LEU A 5 16.07 24.20 38.87
N ARG A 6 15.04 24.49 38.09
CA ARG A 6 13.81 25.16 38.54
C ARG A 6 12.75 24.10 38.86
N GLY A 7 11.79 24.45 39.70
CA GLY A 7 10.72 23.52 40.13
C GLY A 7 9.82 22.95 39.02
N LYS A 8 10.04 23.31 37.75
CA LYS A 8 9.33 22.79 36.57
C LYS A 8 10.20 21.91 35.68
N ASP A 9 11.47 21.73 36.00
CA ASP A 9 12.40 20.97 35.17
C ASP A 9 12.15 19.47 35.36
N VAL A 10 12.12 18.72 34.26
CA VAL A 10 11.89 17.27 34.28
C VAL A 10 13.23 16.55 34.22
N VAL A 11 13.53 15.76 35.26
CA VAL A 11 14.73 14.93 35.31
C VAL A 11 14.36 13.48 34.98
N LEU A 12 14.84 12.98 33.84
CA LEU A 12 14.68 11.57 33.47
C LEU A 12 15.79 10.73 34.12
N VAL A 13 15.42 9.84 35.02
CA VAL A 13 16.35 8.90 35.66
C VAL A 13 16.19 7.52 35.01
N LYS A 14 17.20 7.07 34.26
CA LYS A 14 17.21 5.75 33.61
C LYS A 14 17.88 4.72 34.51
N GLY A 15 17.15 3.68 34.91
CA GLY A 15 17.64 2.57 35.72
C GLY A 15 16.51 1.58 36.03
N SER A 16 16.85 0.41 36.58
CA SER A 16 15.83 -0.52 37.05
C SER A 16 15.21 -0.02 38.37
N SER A 17 13.94 -0.35 38.61
CA SER A 17 13.25 0.00 39.87
C SER A 17 13.93 -0.60 41.10
N LEU A 18 14.62 -1.73 40.94
CA LEU A 18 15.45 -2.38 41.96
C LEU A 18 16.68 -1.56 42.36
N ALA A 19 17.27 -0.80 41.41
CA ALA A 19 18.49 -0.05 41.66
C ALA A 19 18.25 1.27 42.42
N ARG A 20 16.99 1.68 42.63
CA ARG A 20 16.61 2.90 43.38
C ARG A 20 17.36 4.15 42.90
N MET A 21 17.60 4.27 41.59
CA MET A 21 18.44 5.31 41.01
C MET A 21 17.92 6.73 41.30
N GLU A 22 16.62 6.90 41.58
CA GLU A 22 16.04 8.17 42.02
C GLU A 22 16.64 8.66 43.34
N ARG A 23 17.08 7.76 44.23
CA ARG A 23 17.77 8.14 45.49
C ARG A 23 19.20 8.57 45.23
N VAL A 24 19.89 7.92 44.29
CA VAL A 24 21.26 8.28 43.89
C VAL A 24 21.24 9.66 43.24
N VAL A 25 20.29 9.91 42.34
CA VAL A 25 20.10 11.21 41.70
C VAL A 25 19.70 12.28 42.72
N ALA A 26 18.80 11.99 43.67
CA ALA A 26 18.48 12.93 44.75
C ALA A 26 19.70 13.28 45.61
N ALA A 27 20.58 12.32 45.91
CA ALA A 27 21.81 12.56 46.65
C ALA A 27 22.83 13.38 45.85
N LEU A 28 22.95 13.14 44.54
CA LEU A 28 23.78 13.92 43.62
C LEU A 28 23.21 15.31 43.31
N LEU A 29 21.97 15.59 43.68
CA LEU A 29 21.34 16.91 43.56
C LEU A 29 21.15 17.60 44.92
N ALA A 30 21.61 16.99 46.01
CA ALA A 30 21.43 17.49 47.36
C ALA A 30 22.21 18.79 47.62
N ASN A 31 23.33 19.02 46.92
CA ASN A 31 24.08 20.27 46.97
C ASN A 31 24.27 20.83 45.55
N PRO A 32 23.26 21.55 45.01
CA PRO A 32 23.26 21.98 43.63
C PRO A 32 24.53 22.76 43.23
N GLU A 33 25.04 23.64 44.09
CA GLU A 33 26.24 24.44 43.77
C GLU A 33 27.52 23.61 43.62
N ARG A 34 27.63 22.50 44.35
CA ARG A 34 28.79 21.60 44.30
C ARG A 34 28.63 20.53 43.23
N ASP A 35 27.43 19.98 43.10
CA ASP A 35 27.20 18.74 42.38
C ASP A 35 26.77 18.99 40.92
N LEU A 36 26.12 20.12 40.61
CA LEU A 36 25.73 20.48 39.22
C LEU A 36 26.91 20.54 38.24
N PRO A 37 28.11 21.04 38.59
CA PRO A 37 29.27 21.04 37.71
C PRO A 37 29.83 19.65 37.41
N LEU A 38 29.54 18.66 38.26
CA LEU A 38 30.05 17.28 38.16
C LEU A 38 29.11 16.38 37.33
N LEU A 39 27.89 16.84 37.06
CA LEU A 39 26.91 16.11 36.26
C LEU A 39 27.06 16.50 34.79
N SER A 40 27.44 15.55 33.95
CA SER A 40 27.48 15.75 32.51
C SER A 40 26.08 16.02 31.97
N ARG A 41 25.83 17.23 31.47
CA ARG A 41 24.59 17.57 30.78
C ARG A 41 24.68 17.11 29.34
N GLN A 42 23.76 16.26 28.93
CA GLN A 42 23.45 16.07 27.52
C GLN A 42 22.36 17.07 27.19
N ASP A 43 22.75 18.18 26.56
CA ASP A 43 21.80 18.93 25.75
C ASP A 43 21.37 17.98 24.65
N ALA A 44 20.09 17.60 24.60
CA ALA A 44 19.62 16.69 23.58
C ALA A 44 19.96 17.31 22.22
N PRO A 45 20.80 16.66 21.38
CA PRO A 45 20.80 17.01 19.99
C PRO A 45 19.37 16.71 19.51
N GLU A 46 18.67 17.69 18.95
CA GLU A 46 17.43 17.48 18.20
C GLU A 46 17.67 16.71 16.89
N GLU A 47 18.76 15.95 16.78
CA GLU A 47 18.88 14.92 15.76
C GLU A 47 18.13 13.69 16.26
N ARG A 48 16.88 13.55 15.79
CA ARG A 48 16.27 12.23 15.66
C ARG A 48 17.25 11.36 14.87
N LEU A 49 18.06 10.58 15.57
CA LEU A 49 18.78 9.46 14.99
C LEU A 49 17.72 8.60 14.32
N ASP A 50 17.79 8.51 12.99
CA ASP A 50 16.97 7.56 12.27
C ASP A 50 17.30 6.18 12.82
N ALA A 51 16.29 5.49 13.37
CA ALA A 51 16.45 4.16 13.92
C ALA A 51 17.01 3.17 12.87
N SER A 52 16.90 3.50 11.57
CA SER A 52 17.53 2.78 10.46
C SER A 52 19.06 2.77 10.52
N LEU A 53 19.70 3.76 11.17
CA LEU A 53 21.16 3.87 11.29
C LEU A 53 21.74 3.09 12.48
N LEU A 54 20.90 2.47 13.31
CA LEU A 54 21.35 1.68 14.46
C LEU A 54 21.70 0.24 14.09
N SER A 55 21.29 -0.23 12.91
CA SER A 55 21.64 -1.54 12.37
C SER A 55 22.61 -1.38 11.20
N PRO A 56 23.77 -2.07 11.18
CA PRO A 56 24.67 -2.03 10.03
C PRO A 56 24.09 -2.74 8.79
N THR A 57 23.03 -3.54 8.97
CA THR A 57 22.37 -4.30 7.89
C THR A 57 21.38 -3.40 7.16
N ARG A 58 21.60 -3.20 5.86
CA ARG A 58 20.73 -2.42 4.97
C ARG A 58 20.42 -3.16 3.67
N ILE A 59 19.31 -2.80 3.05
CA ILE A 59 18.98 -3.16 1.66
C ILE A 59 19.16 -1.91 0.82
N GLU A 60 20.00 -1.99 -0.21
CA GLU A 60 20.14 -0.93 -1.20
C GLU A 60 19.25 -1.24 -2.40
N VAL A 61 18.38 -0.28 -2.74
CA VAL A 61 17.48 -0.42 -3.88
C VAL A 61 17.88 0.56 -4.98
N ASP A 62 18.24 0.02 -6.13
CA ASP A 62 18.60 0.82 -7.30
C ASP A 62 17.34 1.26 -8.08
N MET A 63 16.95 2.53 -7.90
CA MET A 63 15.84 3.13 -8.64
C MET A 63 16.11 3.25 -10.14
N GLN A 64 17.37 3.35 -10.58
CA GLN A 64 17.71 3.40 -12.00
C GLN A 64 17.49 2.05 -12.67
N ALA A 65 17.77 0.94 -11.96
CA ALA A 65 17.44 -0.40 -12.44
C ALA A 65 15.92 -0.57 -12.61
N ILE A 66 15.11 -0.09 -11.67
CA ILE A 66 13.65 -0.12 -11.77
C ILE A 66 13.17 0.72 -12.95
N ALA A 67 13.66 1.95 -13.08
CA ALA A 67 13.34 2.85 -14.19
C ALA A 67 13.68 2.22 -15.56
N HIS A 68 14.87 1.62 -15.67
CA HIS A 68 15.31 0.91 -16.86
C HIS A 68 14.37 -0.24 -17.21
N ASN A 69 14.05 -1.10 -16.24
CA ASN A 69 13.21 -2.28 -16.45
C ASN A 69 11.80 -1.89 -16.91
N VAL A 70 11.19 -0.89 -16.28
CA VAL A 70 9.84 -0.43 -16.66
C VAL A 70 9.85 0.15 -18.07
N SER A 71 10.83 0.99 -18.40
CA SER A 71 10.98 1.59 -19.74
C SER A 71 11.15 0.51 -20.82
N ARG A 72 11.97 -0.52 -20.53
CA ARG A 72 12.20 -1.64 -21.44
C ARG A 72 10.96 -2.49 -21.65
N LEU A 73 10.22 -2.81 -20.58
CA LEU A 73 8.96 -3.54 -20.68
C LEU A 73 7.92 -2.73 -21.45
N LYS A 74 7.79 -1.43 -21.20
CA LYS A 74 6.87 -0.55 -21.92
C LYS A 74 7.20 -0.50 -23.41
N ALA A 75 8.47 -0.39 -23.77
CA ALA A 75 8.91 -0.44 -25.16
C ALA A 75 8.61 -1.79 -25.82
N LEU A 76 8.77 -2.90 -25.09
CA LEU A 76 8.53 -4.25 -25.59
C LEU A 76 7.05 -4.52 -25.86
N VAL A 77 6.15 -4.11 -24.96
CA VAL A 77 4.69 -4.33 -25.14
C VAL A 77 4.07 -3.33 -26.12
N GLY A 78 4.72 -2.20 -26.36
CA GLY A 78 4.28 -1.16 -27.29
C GLY A 78 3.25 -0.19 -26.69
N SER A 79 2.98 0.90 -27.43
CA SER A 79 2.16 2.02 -26.95
C SER A 79 0.66 1.71 -26.81
N GLN A 80 0.17 0.68 -27.50
CA GLN A 80 -1.24 0.26 -27.44
C GLN A 80 -1.55 -0.59 -26.20
N VAL A 81 -0.54 -1.14 -25.53
CA VAL A 81 -0.69 -1.97 -24.34
C VAL A 81 -0.38 -1.15 -23.10
N ARG A 82 -1.29 -1.21 -22.12
CA ARG A 82 -1.05 -0.60 -20.81
C ARG A 82 -0.18 -1.52 -19.95
N LEU A 83 0.83 -0.96 -19.32
CA LEU A 83 1.71 -1.64 -18.39
C LEU A 83 1.28 -1.34 -16.96
N MET A 84 1.01 -2.38 -16.18
CA MET A 84 0.75 -2.26 -14.74
C MET A 84 1.99 -2.68 -13.95
N ALA A 85 2.54 -1.79 -13.13
CA ALA A 85 3.57 -2.14 -12.17
C ALA A 85 2.91 -2.65 -10.88
N VAL A 86 3.14 -3.91 -10.53
CA VAL A 86 2.61 -4.49 -9.30
C VAL A 86 3.58 -4.19 -8.15
N VAL A 87 3.12 -3.45 -7.15
CA VAL A 87 3.90 -2.89 -6.04
C VAL A 87 3.39 -3.35 -4.66
N LYS A 88 2.72 -4.51 -4.63
CA LYS A 88 2.29 -5.17 -3.39
C LYS A 88 3.46 -5.56 -2.48
N GLY A 89 3.20 -5.78 -1.19
CA GLY A 89 4.18 -6.16 -0.19
C GLY A 89 5.28 -5.13 -0.03
N ASP A 90 4.92 -3.86 0.07
CA ASP A 90 5.86 -2.73 0.06
C ASP A 90 6.79 -2.70 -1.17
N ALA A 91 6.20 -2.85 -2.37
CA ALA A 91 6.93 -3.12 -3.61
C ALA A 91 7.93 -4.28 -3.48
N TYR A 92 7.46 -5.42 -2.96
CA TYR A 92 8.29 -6.60 -2.70
C TYR A 92 9.47 -6.31 -1.75
N GLY A 93 9.27 -5.40 -0.78
CA GLY A 93 10.28 -4.96 0.19
C GLY A 93 11.23 -3.87 -0.32
N HIS A 94 10.97 -3.28 -1.48
CA HIS A 94 11.82 -2.25 -2.08
C HIS A 94 11.35 -0.81 -1.77
N GLY A 95 10.24 -0.66 -1.05
CA GLY A 95 9.62 0.63 -0.73
C GLY A 95 8.55 1.02 -1.75
N ALA A 96 7.27 0.90 -1.37
CA ALA A 96 6.14 1.07 -2.27
C ALA A 96 6.10 2.45 -2.93
N VAL A 97 6.30 3.52 -2.15
CA VAL A 97 6.21 4.91 -2.64
C VAL A 97 7.32 5.24 -3.65
N PRO A 98 8.62 5.09 -3.35
CA PRO A 98 9.67 5.42 -4.31
C PRO A 98 9.61 4.54 -5.57
N VAL A 99 9.27 3.26 -5.43
CA VAL A 99 9.12 2.35 -6.58
C VAL A 99 7.92 2.73 -7.44
N SER A 100 6.77 3.05 -6.83
CA SER A 100 5.56 3.47 -7.57
C SER A 100 5.80 4.74 -8.37
N THR A 101 6.40 5.76 -7.74
CA THR A 101 6.77 7.02 -8.41
C THR A 101 7.71 6.75 -9.58
N THR A 102 8.76 5.96 -9.35
CA THR A 102 9.75 5.61 -10.38
C THR A 102 9.09 4.86 -11.53
N ALA A 103 8.24 3.88 -11.26
CA ALA A 103 7.56 3.11 -12.28
C ALA A 103 6.63 3.98 -13.16
N VAL A 104 5.82 4.84 -12.53
CA VAL A 104 4.90 5.73 -13.26
C VAL A 104 5.65 6.71 -14.15
N LEU A 105 6.72 7.34 -13.63
CA LEU A 105 7.54 8.27 -14.40
C LEU A 105 8.26 7.61 -15.60
N ASN A 106 8.44 6.30 -15.57
CA ASN A 106 9.15 5.54 -16.60
C ASN A 106 8.23 4.68 -17.47
N GLY A 107 6.91 4.93 -17.44
CA GLY A 107 5.97 4.40 -18.43
C GLY A 107 5.00 3.34 -17.92
N ALA A 108 4.94 3.06 -16.62
CA ALA A 108 3.82 2.31 -16.06
C ALA A 108 2.53 3.16 -16.11
N ASP A 109 1.46 2.61 -16.69
CA ASP A 109 0.17 3.27 -16.83
C ASP A 109 -0.75 3.02 -15.62
N TRP A 110 -0.46 1.96 -14.87
CA TRP A 110 -1.25 1.49 -13.72
C TRP A 110 -0.32 0.98 -12.61
N LEU A 111 -0.85 1.00 -11.39
CA LEU A 111 -0.26 0.32 -10.23
C LEU A 111 -1.19 -0.78 -9.74
N GLY A 112 -0.62 -1.92 -9.34
CA GLY A 112 -1.34 -3.04 -8.74
C GLY A 112 -0.86 -3.30 -7.32
N VAL A 113 -1.79 -3.44 -6.37
CA VAL A 113 -1.49 -3.77 -4.96
C VAL A 113 -2.31 -4.98 -4.50
N ALA A 114 -1.91 -5.60 -3.39
CA ALA A 114 -2.62 -6.74 -2.84
C ALA A 114 -3.80 -6.33 -1.96
N SER A 115 -3.69 -5.21 -1.24
CA SER A 115 -4.70 -4.79 -0.27
C SER A 115 -5.10 -3.32 -0.36
N VAL A 116 -6.19 -2.97 0.32
CA VAL A 116 -6.71 -1.61 0.37
C VAL A 116 -5.80 -0.69 1.19
N GLU A 117 -5.17 -1.22 2.24
CA GLU A 117 -4.24 -0.49 3.09
C GLU A 117 -3.02 -0.01 2.28
N GLU A 118 -2.49 -0.86 1.41
CA GLU A 118 -1.41 -0.49 0.48
C GLU A 118 -1.86 0.61 -0.49
N ALA A 119 -3.09 0.50 -1.02
CA ALA A 119 -3.66 1.52 -1.90
C ALA A 119 -3.80 2.87 -1.19
N PHE A 120 -4.31 2.87 0.03
CA PHE A 120 -4.46 4.06 0.86
C PHE A 120 -3.11 4.69 1.19
N ALA A 121 -2.08 3.89 1.50
CA ALA A 121 -0.73 4.39 1.74
C ALA A 121 -0.18 5.12 0.50
N LEU A 122 -0.36 4.56 -0.70
CA LEU A 122 0.05 5.21 -1.95
C LEU A 122 -0.73 6.50 -2.22
N ARG A 123 -2.04 6.52 -1.97
CA ARG A 123 -2.86 7.74 -2.11
C ARG A 123 -2.45 8.82 -1.11
N GLN A 124 -2.18 8.47 0.14
CA GLN A 124 -1.67 9.40 1.16
C GLN A 124 -0.30 9.98 0.77
N ALA A 125 0.54 9.20 0.10
CA ALA A 125 1.81 9.65 -0.45
C ALA A 125 1.69 10.50 -1.74
N GLY A 126 0.47 10.82 -2.19
CA GLY A 126 0.23 11.68 -3.34
C GLY A 126 0.28 10.97 -4.70
N ILE A 127 0.31 9.63 -4.74
CA ILE A 127 0.26 8.89 -6.00
C ILE A 127 -1.14 9.01 -6.61
N THR A 128 -1.24 9.60 -7.80
CA THR A 128 -2.50 9.81 -8.52
C THR A 128 -2.71 8.85 -9.70
N ALA A 129 -1.72 8.01 -10.01
CA ALA A 129 -1.84 7.01 -11.07
C ALA A 129 -3.02 6.04 -10.82
N PRO A 130 -3.64 5.51 -11.88
CA PRO A 130 -4.66 4.46 -11.76
C PRO A 130 -4.15 3.29 -10.92
N LEU A 131 -4.94 2.86 -9.94
CA LEU A 131 -4.53 1.85 -8.96
C LEU A 131 -5.60 0.78 -8.86
N LEU A 132 -5.18 -0.49 -8.96
CA LEU A 132 -6.02 -1.66 -8.80
C LEU A 132 -5.66 -2.42 -7.52
N VAL A 133 -6.63 -2.61 -6.62
CA VAL A 133 -6.53 -3.60 -5.54
C VAL A 133 -6.89 -4.97 -6.10
N MET A 134 -5.87 -5.83 -6.26
CA MET A 134 -6.01 -7.14 -6.90
C MET A 134 -6.60 -8.22 -5.97
N GLY A 135 -6.57 -7.96 -4.66
CA GLY A 135 -7.15 -8.81 -3.62
C GLY A 135 -8.58 -8.41 -3.25
N TYR A 136 -9.04 -8.93 -2.11
CA TYR A 136 -10.35 -8.59 -1.56
C TYR A 136 -10.39 -7.14 -1.09
N THR A 137 -11.47 -6.43 -1.41
CA THR A 137 -11.79 -5.12 -0.83
C THR A 137 -13.03 -5.27 0.05
N PRO A 138 -12.92 -5.17 1.39
CA PRO A 138 -14.07 -5.23 2.28
C PRO A 138 -15.11 -4.16 1.92
N PRO A 139 -16.40 -4.50 1.75
CA PRO A 139 -17.44 -3.51 1.42
C PRO A 139 -17.60 -2.41 2.47
N ALA A 140 -17.18 -2.64 3.72
CA ALA A 140 -17.15 -1.63 4.77
C ALA A 140 -16.21 -0.44 4.43
N LEU A 141 -15.20 -0.65 3.58
CA LEU A 141 -14.28 0.39 3.12
C LEU A 141 -14.72 1.05 1.81
N ALA A 142 -15.89 0.69 1.26
CA ALA A 142 -16.34 1.15 -0.06
C ALA A 142 -16.32 2.67 -0.19
N ARG A 143 -16.82 3.40 0.83
CA ARG A 143 -16.85 4.86 0.83
C ARG A 143 -15.45 5.46 0.63
N GLN A 144 -14.45 4.96 1.38
CA GLN A 144 -13.08 5.48 1.33
C GLN A 144 -12.41 5.14 -0.01
N VAL A 145 -12.57 3.91 -0.49
CA VAL A 145 -12.05 3.46 -1.79
C VAL A 145 -12.58 4.31 -2.94
N ILE A 146 -13.88 4.62 -2.93
CA ILE A 146 -14.53 5.44 -3.96
C ILE A 146 -14.03 6.88 -3.91
N LEU A 147 -13.96 7.47 -2.72
CA LEU A 147 -13.51 8.86 -2.54
C LEU A 147 -12.03 9.05 -2.94
N GLN A 148 -11.22 7.99 -2.89
CA GLN A 148 -9.81 8.01 -3.27
C GLN A 148 -9.55 7.52 -4.71
N ASP A 149 -10.60 7.31 -5.52
CA ASP A 149 -10.52 6.81 -6.89
C ASP A 149 -9.63 5.55 -7.02
N ILE A 150 -9.90 4.55 -6.18
CA ILE A 150 -9.22 3.25 -6.20
C ILE A 150 -10.09 2.25 -6.95
N THR A 151 -9.50 1.58 -7.95
CA THR A 151 -10.17 0.50 -8.68
C THR A 151 -10.09 -0.79 -7.87
N ILE A 152 -11.21 -1.51 -7.78
CA ILE A 152 -11.30 -2.75 -7.01
C ILE A 152 -11.38 -3.98 -7.91
N SER A 153 -10.94 -5.13 -7.40
CA SER A 153 -11.29 -6.42 -7.99
C SER A 153 -12.62 -6.93 -7.42
N LEU A 154 -13.52 -7.38 -8.31
CA LEU A 154 -14.78 -8.02 -7.95
C LEU A 154 -14.79 -9.47 -8.40
N TYR A 155 -15.44 -10.29 -7.58
CA TYR A 155 -15.67 -11.71 -7.85
C TYR A 155 -16.98 -12.23 -7.24
N ASP A 156 -17.87 -11.34 -6.78
CA ASP A 156 -19.21 -11.70 -6.34
C ASP A 156 -20.19 -10.52 -6.48
N LEU A 157 -21.46 -10.83 -6.75
CA LEU A 157 -22.49 -9.82 -7.03
C LEU A 157 -22.94 -9.04 -5.78
N ALA A 158 -22.78 -9.60 -4.58
CA ALA A 158 -23.19 -8.95 -3.33
C ALA A 158 -22.26 -7.77 -3.01
N SER A 159 -20.96 -7.96 -3.16
CA SER A 159 -19.96 -6.89 -3.11
C SER A 159 -20.26 -5.83 -4.16
N ALA A 160 -20.49 -6.22 -5.42
CA ALA A 160 -20.80 -5.28 -6.51
C ALA A 160 -22.00 -4.38 -6.17
N LYS A 161 -23.12 -4.96 -5.70
CA LYS A 161 -24.30 -4.19 -5.25
C LYS A 161 -24.00 -3.25 -4.10
N THR A 162 -23.14 -3.65 -3.17
CA THR A 162 -22.77 -2.80 -2.03
C THR A 162 -21.95 -1.60 -2.49
N PHE A 163 -20.97 -1.81 -3.35
CA PHE A 163 -20.16 -0.73 -3.93
C PHE A 163 -21.01 0.22 -4.77
N ASP A 164 -21.94 -0.29 -5.58
CA ASP A 164 -22.87 0.51 -6.37
C ASP A 164 -23.76 1.42 -5.49
N ARG A 165 -24.37 0.85 -4.44
CA ARG A 165 -25.17 1.61 -3.47
C ARG A 165 -24.35 2.71 -2.80
N VAL A 166 -23.16 2.39 -2.31
CA VAL A 166 -22.30 3.38 -1.63
C VAL A 166 -21.81 4.45 -2.61
N ALA A 167 -21.54 4.09 -3.87
CA ALA A 167 -21.18 5.03 -4.92
C ALA A 167 -22.32 6.02 -5.21
N ALA A 168 -23.57 5.56 -5.20
CA ALA A 168 -24.75 6.42 -5.28
C ALA A 168 -24.85 7.39 -4.09
N GLU A 169 -24.61 6.91 -2.86
CA GLU A 169 -24.65 7.72 -1.63
C GLU A 169 -23.59 8.83 -1.58
N VAL A 170 -22.45 8.66 -2.26
CA VAL A 170 -21.39 9.67 -2.35
C VAL A 170 -21.38 10.42 -3.68
N GLU A 171 -22.37 10.18 -4.54
CA GLU A 171 -22.50 10.80 -5.87
C GLU A 171 -21.23 10.67 -6.73
N ARG A 172 -20.64 9.46 -6.74
CA ARG A 172 -19.47 9.10 -7.56
C ARG A 172 -19.71 7.79 -8.29
N GLU A 173 -18.82 7.48 -9.23
CA GLU A 173 -18.71 6.14 -9.80
C GLU A 173 -17.63 5.34 -9.07
N VAL A 174 -17.79 4.02 -9.05
CA VAL A 174 -16.75 3.08 -8.63
C VAL A 174 -16.26 2.28 -9.83
N LYS A 175 -14.94 2.26 -10.02
CA LYS A 175 -14.31 1.47 -11.07
C LYS A 175 -13.97 0.08 -10.53
N ALA A 176 -14.25 -0.95 -11.30
CA ALA A 176 -13.95 -2.32 -10.92
C ALA A 176 -13.40 -3.15 -12.08
N HIS A 177 -12.47 -4.05 -11.76
CA HIS A 177 -12.07 -5.14 -12.63
C HIS A 177 -12.71 -6.44 -12.15
N VAL A 178 -13.16 -7.27 -13.09
CA VAL A 178 -13.69 -8.60 -12.78
C VAL A 178 -12.54 -9.59 -12.78
N ARG A 179 -12.33 -10.29 -11.67
CA ARG A 179 -11.33 -11.35 -11.57
C ARG A 179 -11.99 -12.70 -11.87
N VAL A 180 -11.45 -13.42 -12.84
CA VAL A 180 -11.85 -14.78 -13.18
C VAL A 180 -10.80 -15.75 -12.66
N ASP A 181 -11.22 -16.80 -11.98
CA ASP A 181 -10.36 -17.92 -11.59
C ASP A 181 -10.53 -19.06 -12.58
N LEU A 182 -9.41 -19.58 -13.09
CA LEU A 182 -9.38 -20.73 -14.00
C LEU A 182 -9.20 -22.05 -13.25
N GLY A 183 -9.59 -22.06 -11.97
CA GLY A 183 -9.38 -23.19 -11.05
C GLY A 183 -7.98 -23.25 -10.45
N LEU A 184 -7.23 -22.14 -10.44
CA LEU A 184 -5.80 -22.13 -10.15
C LEU A 184 -5.42 -21.33 -8.90
N SER A 185 -6.26 -20.37 -8.48
CA SER A 185 -5.86 -19.38 -7.48
C SER A 185 -6.77 -19.29 -6.25
N GLY A 186 -7.95 -19.91 -6.28
CA GLY A 186 -8.93 -19.87 -5.19
C GLY A 186 -9.59 -18.50 -4.99
N LEU A 187 -9.39 -17.57 -5.94
CA LEU A 187 -9.92 -16.21 -5.86
C LEU A 187 -10.31 -15.69 -7.25
N GLY A 188 -11.61 -15.50 -7.46
CA GLY A 188 -12.20 -15.08 -8.72
C GLY A 188 -13.50 -15.84 -9.02
N LEU A 189 -14.25 -15.37 -10.01
CA LEU A 189 -15.39 -16.09 -10.56
C LEU A 189 -14.90 -17.28 -11.38
N LEU A 190 -15.56 -18.43 -11.27
CA LEU A 190 -15.37 -19.52 -12.21
C LEU A 190 -15.93 -19.14 -13.60
N PRO A 191 -15.41 -19.71 -14.72
CA PRO A 191 -15.81 -19.30 -16.06
C PRO A 191 -17.32 -19.37 -16.35
N ASP A 192 -18.01 -20.34 -15.75
CA ASP A 192 -19.46 -20.55 -15.86
C ASP A 192 -20.28 -19.54 -15.05
N GLU A 193 -19.69 -18.93 -14.02
CA GLU A 193 -20.32 -17.89 -13.19
C GLU A 193 -20.29 -16.51 -13.85
N VAL A 194 -19.31 -16.25 -14.73
CA VAL A 194 -19.06 -14.94 -15.36
C VAL A 194 -20.32 -14.37 -16.02
N SER A 195 -21.02 -15.18 -16.82
CA SER A 195 -22.21 -14.74 -17.54
C SER A 195 -23.35 -14.32 -16.60
N ALA A 196 -23.53 -15.05 -15.49
CA ALA A 196 -24.54 -14.72 -14.48
C ALA A 196 -24.18 -13.44 -13.72
N PHE A 197 -22.89 -13.29 -13.37
CA PHE A 197 -22.36 -12.10 -12.71
C PHE A 197 -22.57 -10.83 -13.55
N PHE A 198 -22.19 -10.84 -14.84
CA PHE A 198 -22.35 -9.67 -15.71
C PHE A 198 -23.82 -9.28 -15.91
N ARG A 199 -24.74 -10.25 -16.04
CA ARG A 199 -26.19 -9.94 -16.08
C ARG A 199 -26.68 -9.20 -14.82
N GLY A 200 -26.07 -9.46 -13.67
CA GLY A 200 -26.34 -8.73 -12.43
C GLY A 200 -25.70 -7.35 -12.42
N VAL A 201 -24.43 -7.25 -12.81
CA VAL A 201 -23.67 -6.00 -12.79
C VAL A 201 -24.15 -4.98 -13.82
N LEU A 202 -24.61 -5.40 -15.00
CA LEU A 202 -25.15 -4.50 -16.02
C LEU A 202 -26.40 -3.71 -15.58
N ARG A 203 -27.00 -4.08 -14.45
CA ARG A 203 -28.14 -3.37 -13.84
C ARG A 203 -27.72 -2.34 -12.79
N LEU A 204 -26.42 -2.23 -12.50
CA LEU A 204 -25.85 -1.31 -11.53
C LEU A 204 -25.47 -0.02 -12.25
N GLU A 205 -25.85 1.13 -11.69
CA GLU A 205 -25.76 2.42 -12.38
C GLU A 205 -24.45 3.18 -12.10
N ARG A 206 -23.87 2.96 -10.92
CA ARG A 206 -22.66 3.66 -10.44
C ARG A 206 -21.42 2.78 -10.47
N LEU A 207 -21.59 1.49 -10.71
CA LEU A 207 -20.50 0.55 -10.84
C LEU A 207 -20.07 0.38 -12.30
N ARG A 208 -18.83 0.81 -12.59
CA ARG A 208 -18.24 0.74 -13.92
C ARG A 208 -17.21 -0.37 -13.99
N ILE A 209 -17.50 -1.39 -14.79
CA ILE A 209 -16.50 -2.41 -15.13
C ILE A 209 -15.50 -1.83 -16.14
N THR A 210 -14.23 -1.73 -15.75
CA THR A 210 -13.15 -1.18 -16.59
C THR A 210 -12.16 -2.24 -17.09
N GLY A 211 -12.30 -3.48 -16.63
CA GLY A 211 -11.42 -4.57 -17.04
C GLY A 211 -11.88 -5.94 -16.56
N LEU A 212 -11.30 -6.97 -17.15
CA LEU A 212 -11.44 -8.36 -16.74
C LEU A 212 -10.05 -9.00 -16.81
N TYR A 213 -9.68 -9.79 -15.81
CA TYR A 213 -8.38 -10.48 -15.77
C TYR A 213 -8.46 -11.80 -15.02
N PHE A 214 -7.45 -12.64 -15.22
CA PHE A 214 -7.22 -13.85 -14.46
C PHE A 214 -5.74 -13.93 -14.07
N HIS A 215 -5.42 -14.75 -13.07
CA HIS A 215 -4.03 -15.00 -12.69
C HIS A 215 -3.59 -16.35 -13.24
N MET A 216 -2.40 -16.38 -13.85
CA MET A 216 -1.80 -17.61 -14.34
C MET A 216 -0.92 -18.20 -13.25
N SER A 217 -1.20 -19.44 -12.81
CA SER A 217 -0.38 -20.14 -11.80
C SER A 217 0.85 -20.82 -12.40
N SER A 218 0.90 -21.01 -13.72
CA SER A 218 2.04 -21.55 -14.44
C SER A 218 2.30 -20.76 -15.74
N VAL A 219 3.56 -20.79 -16.20
CA VAL A 219 4.03 -20.09 -17.40
C VAL A 219 3.49 -20.71 -18.69
N LEU A 220 2.97 -21.95 -18.62
CA LEU A 220 2.36 -22.66 -19.74
C LEU A 220 0.84 -22.65 -19.56
N PRO A 221 0.11 -21.67 -20.13
CA PRO A 221 -1.33 -21.66 -20.04
C PRO A 221 -1.89 -22.93 -20.68
N ASP A 222 -2.96 -23.45 -20.08
CA ASP A 222 -3.95 -24.17 -20.89
C ASP A 222 -4.50 -23.16 -21.92
N MET A 223 -3.99 -23.25 -23.14
CA MET A 223 -4.35 -22.37 -24.25
C MET A 223 -5.84 -22.45 -24.57
N GLU A 224 -6.51 -23.56 -24.25
CA GLU A 224 -7.94 -23.74 -24.46
C GLU A 224 -8.74 -22.89 -23.46
N ALA A 225 -8.36 -22.91 -22.19
CA ALA A 225 -8.94 -22.05 -21.16
C ALA A 225 -8.73 -20.56 -21.46
N CYS A 226 -7.51 -20.15 -21.85
CA CYS A 226 -7.25 -18.76 -22.24
C CYS A 226 -8.07 -18.34 -23.47
N ARG A 227 -8.24 -19.24 -24.45
CA ARG A 227 -9.05 -18.96 -25.65
C ARG A 227 -10.54 -18.85 -25.32
N ALA A 228 -11.07 -19.68 -24.42
CA ALA A 228 -12.45 -19.62 -23.99
C ALA A 228 -12.79 -18.26 -23.35
N ILE A 229 -11.92 -17.74 -22.48
CA ILE A 229 -12.08 -16.41 -21.88
C ILE A 229 -11.99 -15.31 -22.93
N TRP A 230 -11.02 -15.38 -23.85
CA TRP A 230 -10.87 -14.39 -24.92
C TRP A 230 -12.11 -14.34 -25.84
N VAL A 231 -12.68 -15.50 -26.16
CA VAL A 231 -13.92 -15.57 -26.94
C VAL A 231 -15.09 -15.02 -26.13
N ALA A 232 -15.18 -15.36 -24.84
CA ALA A 232 -16.20 -14.83 -23.96
C ALA A 232 -16.10 -13.31 -23.86
N SER A 233 -14.92 -12.73 -23.64
CA SER A 233 -14.74 -11.29 -23.45
C SER A 233 -15.13 -10.46 -24.67
N ARG A 234 -15.12 -11.03 -25.88
CA ARG A 234 -15.57 -10.36 -27.12
C ARG A 234 -17.09 -10.33 -27.31
N ARG A 235 -17.87 -11.02 -26.47
CA ARG A 235 -19.33 -11.10 -26.58
C ARG A 235 -20.07 -10.12 -25.67
N TRP A 236 -19.34 -9.27 -24.93
CA TRP A 236 -19.90 -8.30 -24.00
C TRP A 236 -19.49 -6.88 -24.42
#